data_AF-A0A525C1Y7-F1
#
_entry.id   AF-A0A525C1Y7-F1
#
_cell.length_a   1.000
_cell.length_b   1.000
_cell.length_c   1.000
_cell.angle_alpha   90.00
_cell.angle_beta   90.00
_cell.angle_gamma   90.00
#
_symmetry.space_group_name_H-M   'P 1'
#
loop_
_entity.id
_entity.type
_entity.pdbx_description
1 polymer ?
#
loop_
_entity_poly.entity_id
_entity_poly.type
_entity_poly.pdbx_seq_one_letter_code
_entity_poly.pdbx_strand_id
1 'polypeptide(L)'
;MRIYNKSFFLLIILLFSSFCLAEKDLSIRFPLTKKINATMTLSDFVVDKHIISKYGNYIYAIDGKLFWGTDGGIPKKYIKDFSIEIDDKTISLEVSSMFGIENITSKDSMQGRIKIKALNDYIYRVSANFSDGAGAYIVQWLIINDRSARVFIGNGEELSDVWDYAKDN
;
A
#
# COMPACT_ATOMS: atom_id res chain seq x y z
N MET A 1 56.57 -22.52 -37.91
CA MET A 1 55.48 -23.51 -38.05
C MET A 1 55.38 -24.23 -36.70
N ARG A 2 54.37 -24.13 -35.84
CA ARG A 2 52.95 -23.71 -35.93
C ARG A 2 52.57 -23.25 -34.50
N ILE A 3 51.94 -22.09 -34.37
CA ILE A 3 51.38 -21.54 -33.13
C ILE A 3 50.03 -22.22 -32.88
N TYR A 4 49.75 -22.69 -31.66
CA TYR A 4 48.38 -22.93 -31.21
C TYR A 4 48.17 -22.47 -29.77
N ASN A 5 47.44 -21.35 -29.67
CA ASN A 5 46.78 -20.81 -28.50
C ASN A 5 45.90 -21.87 -27.80
N LYS A 6 46.04 -22.00 -26.49
CA LYS A 6 45.00 -22.53 -25.61
C LYS A 6 44.70 -21.50 -24.51
N SER A 7 44.34 -20.31 -24.94
CA SER A 7 43.66 -19.31 -24.11
C SER A 7 42.21 -19.25 -24.59
N PHE A 8 41.43 -20.30 -24.29
CA PHE A 8 40.01 -20.34 -24.64
C PHE A 8 39.29 -21.46 -23.89
N PHE A 9 39.25 -21.43 -22.56
CA PHE A 9 38.23 -22.18 -21.79
C PHE A 9 38.20 -21.70 -20.34
N LEU A 10 37.43 -20.64 -20.06
CA LEU A 10 36.59 -20.43 -18.86
C LEU A 10 36.16 -18.96 -18.78
N LEU A 11 35.27 -18.54 -19.68
CA LEU A 11 34.54 -17.28 -19.53
C LEU A 11 33.07 -17.50 -19.93
N ILE A 12 32.41 -18.47 -19.31
CA ILE A 12 30.97 -18.75 -19.50
C ILE A 12 30.34 -19.12 -18.13
N ILE A 13 30.47 -18.26 -17.12
CA ILE A 13 29.64 -18.30 -15.89
C ILE A 13 29.36 -16.86 -15.40
N LEU A 14 28.92 -15.95 -16.28
CA LEU A 14 28.50 -14.59 -15.90
C LEU A 14 27.26 -14.11 -16.67
N LEU A 15 26.36 -15.04 -17.04
CA LEU A 15 25.09 -14.71 -17.69
C LEU A 15 23.91 -15.49 -17.08
N PHE A 16 23.92 -15.73 -15.77
CA PHE A 16 22.65 -15.68 -15.04
C PHE A 16 22.35 -14.20 -14.80
N SER A 17 22.01 -13.49 -15.88
CA SER A 17 21.31 -12.22 -15.78
C SER A 17 20.03 -12.54 -15.03
N SER A 18 20.00 -12.15 -13.76
CA SER A 18 18.79 -12.08 -12.98
C SER A 18 17.73 -11.41 -13.85
N PHE A 19 16.79 -12.19 -14.35
CA PHE A 19 15.48 -11.67 -14.72
C PHE A 19 14.82 -11.28 -13.40
N CYS A 20 15.31 -10.17 -12.83
CA CYS A 20 14.59 -9.46 -11.81
C CYS A 20 13.41 -8.86 -12.57
N LEU A 21 12.24 -9.49 -12.47
CA LEU A 21 10.98 -8.85 -12.84
C LEU A 21 10.95 -7.54 -12.06
N ALA A 22 11.27 -6.44 -12.74
CA ALA A 22 11.21 -5.11 -12.14
C ALA A 22 9.73 -4.86 -11.83
N GLU A 23 9.44 -4.77 -10.53
CA GLU A 23 8.11 -4.44 -10.04
C GLU A 23 7.75 -3.04 -10.57
N LYS A 24 6.62 -2.94 -11.28
CA LYS A 24 6.24 -1.70 -11.93
C LYS A 24 5.50 -0.81 -10.93
N ASP A 25 6.26 0.03 -10.25
CA ASP A 25 5.70 0.99 -9.31
C ASP A 25 4.94 2.11 -10.05
N LEU A 26 3.74 2.44 -9.55
CA LEU A 26 2.94 3.59 -9.98
C LEU A 26 2.84 4.58 -8.82
N SER A 27 3.52 5.72 -8.94
CA SER A 27 3.46 6.81 -7.97
C SER A 27 2.49 7.90 -8.42
N ILE A 28 1.51 8.21 -7.58
CA ILE A 28 0.46 9.19 -7.83
C ILE A 28 0.54 10.27 -6.76
N ARG A 29 0.82 11.51 -7.18
CA ARG A 29 0.76 12.69 -6.31
C ARG A 29 -0.53 13.46 -6.55
N PHE A 30 -1.23 13.81 -5.48
CA PHE A 30 -2.53 14.51 -5.55
C PHE A 30 -2.74 15.46 -4.36
N PRO A 31 -3.39 16.61 -4.56
CA PRO A 31 -3.67 17.55 -3.49
C PRO A 31 -4.82 17.04 -2.62
N LEU A 32 -4.67 17.13 -1.30
CA LEU A 32 -5.76 16.95 -0.33
C LEU A 32 -6.40 18.29 0.06
N THR A 33 -5.58 19.34 0.12
CA THR A 33 -6.02 20.74 0.30
C THR A 33 -5.17 21.65 -0.59
N LYS A 34 -5.32 22.98 -0.46
CA LYS A 34 -4.47 23.94 -1.17
C LYS A 34 -2.99 23.86 -0.78
N LYS A 35 -2.68 23.39 0.45
CA LYS A 35 -1.31 23.37 1.00
C LYS A 35 -0.80 21.96 1.31
N ILE A 36 -1.68 20.96 1.32
CA ILE A 36 -1.35 19.59 1.72
C ILE A 36 -1.46 18.70 0.49
N ASN A 37 -0.37 18.02 0.17
CA ASN A 37 -0.31 17.02 -0.89
C ASN A 37 -0.17 15.63 -0.28
N ALA A 38 -0.59 14.63 -1.04
CA ALA A 38 -0.37 13.25 -0.72
C ALA A 38 0.31 12.55 -1.91
N THR A 39 1.14 11.57 -1.61
CA THR A 39 1.79 10.71 -2.59
C THR A 39 1.52 9.27 -2.23
N MET A 40 0.95 8.51 -3.16
CA MET A 40 0.69 7.08 -2.99
C MET A 40 1.46 6.32 -4.07
N THR A 41 2.20 5.30 -3.66
CA THR A 41 2.93 4.39 -4.56
C THR A 41 2.30 3.02 -4.50
N LEU A 42 1.88 2.52 -5.66
CA LEU A 42 1.31 1.21 -5.84
C LEU A 42 2.31 0.28 -6.52
N SER A 43 2.27 -0.99 -6.18
CA SER A 43 3.12 -2.00 -6.79
C SER A 43 2.33 -3.28 -7.07
N ASP A 44 2.82 -4.04 -8.05
CA ASP A 44 2.21 -5.33 -8.41
C ASP A 44 2.49 -6.37 -7.32
N PHE A 45 1.47 -7.16 -6.98
CA PHE A 45 1.60 -8.23 -5.99
C PHE A 45 2.24 -9.47 -6.62
N VAL A 46 3.46 -9.80 -6.21
CA VAL A 46 4.20 -10.98 -6.71
C VAL A 46 4.05 -12.11 -5.71
N VAL A 47 3.17 -13.07 -6.01
CA VAL A 47 2.79 -14.19 -5.12
C VAL A 47 4.00 -14.90 -4.51
N ASP A 48 5.04 -15.15 -5.31
CA ASP A 48 6.24 -15.91 -4.88
C ASP A 48 7.08 -15.19 -3.81
N LYS A 49 6.84 -13.89 -3.58
CA LYS A 49 7.51 -13.10 -2.53
C LYS A 49 6.79 -13.18 -1.17
N HIS A 50 5.64 -13.83 -1.10
CA HIS A 50 4.75 -13.79 0.07
C HIS A 50 4.36 -15.18 0.56
N ILE A 51 4.10 -15.29 1.86
CA ILE A 51 3.51 -16.49 2.46
C ILE A 51 1.99 -16.35 2.42
N ILE A 52 1.32 -17.20 1.65
CA ILE A 52 -0.14 -17.17 1.47
C ILE A 52 -0.80 -18.27 2.29
N SER A 53 -1.68 -17.89 3.23
CA SER A 53 -2.46 -18.83 4.03
C SER A 53 -3.88 -18.95 3.48
N LYS A 54 -4.35 -20.19 3.26
CA LYS A 54 -5.62 -20.49 2.59
C LYS A 54 -6.51 -21.43 3.40
N TYR A 55 -7.83 -21.24 3.27
CA TYR A 55 -8.85 -22.19 3.68
C TYR A 55 -9.73 -22.51 2.45
N GLY A 56 -9.61 -23.74 1.94
CA GLY A 56 -10.15 -24.09 0.63
C GLY A 56 -9.55 -23.20 -0.46
N ASN A 57 -10.41 -22.51 -1.22
CA ASN A 57 -10.00 -21.58 -2.28
C ASN A 57 -9.81 -20.13 -1.81
N TYR A 58 -10.07 -19.83 -0.54
CA TYR A 58 -10.03 -18.47 -0.02
C TYR A 58 -8.74 -18.22 0.75
N ILE A 59 -8.07 -17.11 0.45
CA ILE A 59 -6.94 -16.59 1.20
C ILE A 59 -7.48 -15.84 2.42
N TYR A 60 -6.93 -16.14 3.60
CA TYR A 60 -7.31 -15.43 4.83
C TYR A 60 -6.13 -14.66 5.46
N ALA A 61 -4.90 -14.97 5.08
CA ALA A 61 -3.73 -14.21 5.54
C ALA A 61 -2.60 -14.17 4.52
N ILE A 62 -1.87 -13.06 4.53
CA ILE A 62 -0.65 -12.81 3.75
C ILE A 62 0.45 -12.44 4.74
N ASP A 63 1.58 -13.13 4.67
CA ASP A 63 2.73 -12.97 5.59
C ASP A 63 2.32 -13.09 7.07
N GLY A 64 1.40 -14.02 7.35
CA GLY A 64 0.89 -14.27 8.70
C GLY A 64 -0.06 -13.20 9.25
N LYS A 65 -0.47 -12.21 8.43
CA LYS A 65 -1.38 -11.13 8.83
C LYS A 65 -2.71 -11.22 8.10
N LEU A 66 -3.79 -10.89 8.82
CA LEU A 66 -5.07 -10.57 8.19
C LEU A 66 -4.91 -9.38 7.26
N PHE A 67 -5.78 -9.29 6.25
CA PHE A 67 -5.67 -8.29 5.20
C PHE A 67 -7.04 -7.82 4.72
N TRP A 68 -7.07 -6.66 4.08
CA TRP A 68 -8.29 -5.99 3.64
C TRP A 68 -8.26 -5.72 2.14
N GLY A 69 -9.46 -5.67 1.53
CA GLY A 69 -9.67 -5.24 0.16
C GLY A 69 -9.86 -6.35 -0.86
N THR A 70 -9.83 -7.63 -0.47
CA THR A 70 -10.18 -8.72 -1.41
C THR A 70 -11.16 -9.68 -0.76
N ASP A 71 -11.99 -10.31 -1.57
CA ASP A 71 -12.92 -11.38 -1.13
C ASP A 71 -12.22 -12.75 -1.08
N GLY A 72 -11.04 -12.79 -0.44
CA GLY A 72 -10.21 -13.98 -0.31
C GLY A 72 -9.49 -14.41 -1.60
N GLY A 73 -9.43 -13.54 -2.61
CA GLY A 73 -8.64 -13.75 -3.82
C GLY A 73 -7.17 -13.35 -3.66
N ILE A 74 -6.32 -13.76 -4.60
CA ILE A 74 -4.95 -13.24 -4.70
C ILE A 74 -5.03 -11.75 -5.09
N PRO A 75 -4.47 -10.82 -4.29
CA PRO A 75 -4.39 -9.41 -4.68
C PRO A 75 -3.62 -9.25 -5.98
N LYS A 76 -3.97 -8.25 -6.80
CA LYS A 76 -3.15 -7.91 -7.98
C LYS A 76 -2.16 -6.80 -7.65
N LYS A 77 -2.53 -5.90 -6.74
CA LYS A 77 -1.72 -4.75 -6.32
C LYS A 77 -1.82 -4.51 -4.83
N TYR A 78 -0.83 -3.79 -4.31
CA TYR A 78 -0.81 -3.31 -2.93
C TYR A 78 -0.27 -1.88 -2.85
N ILE A 79 -0.59 -1.19 -1.75
CA ILE A 79 -0.02 0.12 -1.45
C ILE A 79 1.37 -0.12 -0.87
N LYS A 80 2.41 0.25 -1.61
CA LYS A 80 3.81 0.12 -1.18
C LYS A 80 4.23 1.27 -0.28
N ASP A 81 3.82 2.49 -0.61
CA ASP A 81 4.03 3.68 0.22
C ASP A 81 2.82 4.60 0.14
N PHE A 82 2.54 5.30 1.24
CA PHE A 82 1.58 6.39 1.25
C PHE A 82 2.07 7.46 2.21
N SER A 83 2.26 8.67 1.70
CA SER A 83 2.80 9.78 2.47
C SER A 83 2.01 11.07 2.29
N ILE A 84 2.00 11.89 3.33
CA ILE A 84 1.36 13.21 3.36
C ILE A 84 2.44 14.27 3.54
N GLU A 85 2.34 15.36 2.78
CA GLU A 85 3.23 16.52 2.86
C GLU A 85 2.51 17.68 3.54
N ILE A 86 2.99 18.08 4.73
CA ILE A 86 2.47 19.19 5.54
C ILE A 86 3.67 20.03 5.97
N ASP A 87 3.65 21.34 5.66
CA ASP A 87 4.69 22.30 6.04
C ASP A 87 6.11 21.79 5.72
N ASP A 88 6.30 21.34 4.46
CA ASP A 88 7.55 20.78 3.92
C ASP A 88 8.05 19.48 4.58
N LYS A 89 7.25 18.89 5.48
CA LYS A 89 7.53 17.58 6.07
C LYS A 89 6.76 16.48 5.36
N THR A 90 7.46 15.42 4.99
CA THR A 90 6.85 14.18 4.46
C THR A 90 6.62 13.19 5.61
N ILE A 91 5.37 12.78 5.78
CA ILE A 91 4.93 11.90 6.85
C ILE A 91 4.40 10.61 6.21
N SER A 92 5.12 9.50 6.39
CA SER A 92 4.67 8.19 5.92
C SER A 92 3.51 7.67 6.77
N LEU A 93 2.54 7.04 6.12
CA LEU A 93 1.39 6.39 6.72
C LEU A 93 1.61 4.87 6.74
N GLU A 94 1.10 4.20 7.77
CA GLU A 94 1.17 2.75 7.89
C GLU A 94 0.17 2.10 6.91
N VAL A 95 0.68 1.30 5.96
CA VAL A 95 -0.11 0.72 4.87
C VAL A 95 -0.09 -0.81 4.80
N SER A 96 0.49 -1.49 5.79
CA SER A 96 0.53 -2.95 5.75
C SER A 96 -0.88 -3.54 5.71
N SER A 97 -1.00 -4.71 5.08
CA SER A 97 -2.26 -5.45 4.97
C SER A 97 -3.35 -4.77 4.14
N MET A 98 -3.04 -3.70 3.40
CA MET A 98 -3.97 -2.96 2.55
C MET A 98 -3.83 -3.36 1.07
N PHE A 99 -4.86 -4.04 0.55
CA PHE A 99 -4.96 -4.51 -0.84
C PHE A 99 -6.28 -4.02 -1.46
N GLY A 100 -6.71 -4.57 -2.61
CA GLY A 100 -8.00 -4.20 -3.19
C GLY A 100 -8.05 -2.79 -3.77
N ILE A 101 -7.02 -2.42 -4.49
CA ILE A 101 -6.76 -1.05 -4.98
C ILE A 101 -6.54 -1.02 -6.50
N GLU A 102 -6.99 -2.05 -7.20
CA GLU A 102 -6.79 -2.24 -8.63
C GLU A 102 -7.41 -1.13 -9.48
N ASN A 103 -8.45 -0.49 -8.96
CA ASN A 103 -9.12 0.64 -9.60
C ASN A 103 -8.39 1.98 -9.41
N ILE A 104 -7.32 2.02 -8.63
CA ILE A 104 -6.46 3.20 -8.48
C ILE A 104 -5.40 3.16 -9.57
N THR A 105 -5.53 4.07 -10.54
CA THR A 105 -4.67 4.12 -11.73
C THR A 105 -4.16 5.52 -12.05
N SER A 106 -4.74 6.54 -11.43
CA SER A 106 -4.43 7.95 -11.71
C SER A 106 -4.81 8.86 -10.53
N LYS A 107 -4.42 10.12 -10.63
CA LYS A 107 -4.86 11.16 -9.69
C LYS A 107 -6.39 11.28 -9.61
N ASP A 108 -7.09 11.16 -10.74
CA ASP A 108 -8.55 11.30 -10.77
C ASP A 108 -9.24 10.14 -10.04
N SER A 109 -8.67 8.93 -10.12
CA SER A 109 -9.17 7.78 -9.36
C SER A 109 -9.06 7.95 -7.83
N MET A 110 -8.23 8.89 -7.36
CA MET A 110 -8.07 9.21 -5.93
C MET A 110 -9.05 10.26 -5.40
N GLN A 111 -9.73 10.98 -6.29
CA GLN A 111 -10.59 12.09 -5.91
C GLN A 111 -11.72 11.62 -5.00
N GLY A 112 -11.87 12.29 -3.84
CA GLY A 112 -12.92 11.99 -2.86
C GLY A 112 -12.72 10.73 -2.02
N ARG A 113 -11.73 9.88 -2.34
CA ARG A 113 -11.41 8.67 -1.57
C ARG A 113 -10.71 8.98 -0.26
N ILE A 114 -9.86 9.99 -0.26
CA ILE A 114 -9.07 10.41 0.90
C ILE A 114 -9.49 11.80 1.33
N LYS A 115 -9.63 11.97 2.64
CA LYS A 115 -9.93 13.24 3.29
C LYS A 115 -8.93 13.46 4.42
N ILE A 116 -8.52 14.70 4.60
CA ILE A 116 -7.75 15.14 5.77
C ILE A 116 -8.51 16.23 6.50
N LYS A 117 -8.52 16.16 7.84
CA LYS A 117 -9.13 17.15 8.71
C LYS A 117 -8.13 17.52 9.81
N ALA A 118 -7.79 18.81 9.91
CA ALA A 118 -7.09 19.33 11.07
C ALA A 118 -8.01 19.27 12.29
N LEU A 119 -7.53 18.69 13.38
CA LEU A 119 -8.19 18.70 14.69
C LEU A 119 -7.65 19.87 15.54
N ASN A 120 -6.37 20.18 15.39
CA ASN A 120 -5.70 21.41 15.86
C ASN A 120 -4.44 21.65 14.99
N ASP A 121 -3.56 22.55 15.40
CA ASP A 121 -2.36 22.96 14.63
C ASP A 121 -1.33 21.84 14.41
N TYR A 122 -1.35 20.78 15.22
CA TYR A 122 -0.36 19.70 15.16
C TYR A 122 -1.00 18.31 15.06
N ILE A 123 -2.33 18.22 15.00
CA ILE A 123 -3.07 16.97 14.90
C ILE A 123 -3.97 16.97 13.67
N TYR A 124 -3.78 15.99 12.80
CA TYR A 124 -4.62 15.77 11.63
C TYR A 124 -5.20 14.36 11.65
N ARG A 125 -6.48 14.23 11.32
CA ARG A 125 -7.11 12.97 10.99
C ARG A 125 -7.13 12.78 9.48
N VAL A 126 -6.52 11.71 9.00
CA VAL A 126 -6.62 11.27 7.60
C VAL A 126 -7.58 10.09 7.55
N SER A 127 -8.52 10.10 6.62
CA SER A 127 -9.48 9.01 6.41
C SER A 127 -9.52 8.65 4.94
N ALA A 128 -9.48 7.36 4.63
CA ALA A 128 -9.58 6.87 3.27
C ALA A 128 -10.58 5.72 3.15
N ASN A 129 -11.26 5.69 2.00
CA ASN A 129 -12.11 4.57 1.60
C ASN A 129 -11.50 3.89 0.38
N PHE A 130 -11.21 2.60 0.52
CA PHE A 130 -10.68 1.77 -0.55
C PHE A 130 -11.67 0.67 -0.89
N SER A 131 -11.75 0.34 -2.17
CA SER A 131 -12.55 -0.76 -2.68
C SER A 131 -12.16 -1.03 -4.11
N ASP A 132 -12.08 -2.31 -4.48
CA ASP A 132 -11.91 -2.80 -5.85
C ASP A 132 -13.24 -3.23 -6.50
N GLY A 133 -14.36 -3.09 -5.78
CA GLY A 133 -15.69 -3.55 -6.21
C GLY A 133 -16.08 -4.92 -5.65
N ALA A 134 -15.17 -5.65 -5.02
CA ALA A 134 -15.42 -6.91 -4.32
C ALA A 134 -15.49 -6.67 -2.80
N GLY A 135 -14.49 -5.96 -2.24
CA GLY A 135 -14.44 -5.60 -0.82
C GLY A 135 -14.17 -4.12 -0.60
N ALA A 136 -14.95 -3.45 0.26
CA ALA A 136 -14.69 -2.07 0.67
C ALA A 136 -14.19 -2.01 2.12
N TYR A 137 -13.20 -1.17 2.38
CA TYR A 137 -12.71 -0.90 3.72
C TYR A 137 -12.38 0.58 3.91
N ILE A 138 -12.50 0.99 5.16
CA ILE A 138 -12.18 2.31 5.66
C ILE A 138 -10.91 2.20 6.47
N VAL A 139 -10.05 3.19 6.35
CA VAL A 139 -8.85 3.32 7.16
C VAL A 139 -8.75 4.74 7.69
N GLN A 140 -8.31 4.87 8.94
CA GLN A 140 -8.03 6.16 9.55
C GLN A 140 -6.62 6.18 10.12
N TRP A 141 -5.94 7.30 9.90
CA TRP A 141 -4.68 7.63 10.54
C TRP A 141 -4.83 8.90 11.34
N LEU A 142 -4.09 8.95 12.44
CA LEU A 142 -3.85 10.17 13.18
C LEU A 142 -2.40 10.59 12.92
N ILE A 143 -2.23 11.81 12.44
CA ILE A 143 -0.93 12.47 12.35
C ILE A 143 -0.81 13.38 13.56
N ILE A 144 0.27 13.27 14.32
CA ILE A 144 0.61 14.12 15.46
C ILE A 144 2.03 14.64 15.22
N ASN A 145 2.17 15.96 15.06
CA ASN A 145 3.38 16.61 14.58
C ASN A 145 3.82 16.02 13.23
N ASP A 146 4.94 15.29 13.23
CA ASP A 146 5.57 14.69 12.05
C ASP A 146 5.52 13.16 12.05
N ARG A 147 4.66 12.57 12.89
CA ARG A 147 4.47 11.12 13.01
C ARG A 147 3.04 10.74 12.72
N SER A 148 2.84 9.52 12.24
CA SER A 148 1.51 8.97 12.02
C SER A 148 1.31 7.66 12.77
N ALA A 149 0.05 7.36 13.08
CA ALA A 149 -0.39 6.04 13.52
C ALA A 149 -1.69 5.70 12.80
N ARG A 150 -1.82 4.46 12.30
CA ARG A 150 -3.10 3.93 11.86
C ARG A 150 -3.92 3.62 13.09
N VAL A 151 -5.06 4.29 13.24
CA VAL A 151 -5.94 4.16 14.41
C VAL A 151 -7.17 3.28 14.12
N PHE A 152 -7.46 3.04 12.84
CA PHE A 152 -8.54 2.15 12.43
C PHE A 152 -8.27 1.57 11.04
N ILE A 153 -8.63 0.31 10.83
CA ILE A 153 -8.84 -0.30 9.53
C ILE A 153 -9.94 -1.35 9.66
N GLY A 154 -10.93 -1.31 8.78
CA GLY A 154 -12.11 -2.15 8.91
C GLY A 154 -13.23 -1.74 7.96
N ASN A 155 -14.41 -2.31 8.15
CA ASN A 155 -15.60 -1.92 7.40
C ASN A 155 -16.36 -0.75 8.09
N GLY A 156 -17.48 -0.31 7.49
CA GLY A 156 -18.28 0.79 8.02
C GLY A 156 -19.02 0.46 9.32
N GLU A 157 -19.41 -0.79 9.52
CA GLU A 157 -20.09 -1.26 10.74
C GLU A 157 -19.12 -1.27 11.91
N GLU A 158 -17.94 -1.88 11.72
CA GLU A 158 -16.85 -1.89 12.71
C GLU A 158 -16.43 -0.48 13.13
N LEU A 159 -16.43 0.47 12.19
CA LEU A 159 -16.15 1.86 12.51
C LEU A 159 -17.25 2.47 13.38
N SER A 160 -18.52 2.19 13.09
CA SER A 160 -19.66 2.67 13.89
C SER A 160 -19.56 2.15 15.32
N ASP A 161 -19.28 0.87 15.49
CA ASP A 161 -19.17 0.23 16.80
C ASP A 161 -18.07 0.89 17.66
N VAL A 162 -16.92 1.20 17.06
CA VAL A 162 -15.83 1.92 17.74
C VAL A 162 -16.28 3.33 18.17
N TRP A 163 -17.03 4.04 17.34
CA TRP A 163 -17.51 5.39 17.68
C TRP A 163 -18.58 5.38 18.75
N ASP A 164 -19.48 4.40 18.74
CA ASP A 164 -20.53 4.29 19.75
C ASP A 164 -19.92 3.93 21.11
N TYR A 165 -18.97 2.98 21.14
CA TYR A 165 -18.20 2.70 22.35
C TYR A 165 -17.47 3.93 22.91
N ALA A 166 -16.88 4.76 22.04
CA ALA A 166 -16.16 5.96 22.45
C ALA A 166 -17.05 7.13 22.91
N LYS A 167 -18.36 7.10 22.62
CA LYS A 167 -19.32 8.09 23.16
C LYS A 167 -19.82 7.70 24.54
N ASP A 168 -19.87 6.39 24.80
CA ASP A 168 -20.41 5.82 26.03
C ASP A 168 -19.37 5.76 27.17
N ASN A 169 -18.11 6.13 26.91
CA ASN A 169 -16.99 6.13 27.85
C ASN A 169 -16.19 7.44 27.78
#